data_AF-A0AAW2WVQ5-F1
#
_entry.id   AF-A0AAW2WVQ5-F1
#
_cell.length_a   1.000
_cell.length_b   1.000
_cell.length_c   1.000
_cell.angle_alpha   90.00
_cell.angle_beta   90.00
_cell.angle_gamma   90.00
#
_symmetry.space_group_name_H-M   'P 1'
#
loop_
_entity.id
_entity.type
_entity.pdbx_description
1 polymer ?
#
loop_
_entity_poly.entity_id
_entity_poly.type
_entity_poly.pdbx_seq_one_letter_code
_entity_poly.pdbx_strand_id
1 'polypeptide(L)'
;MPPKVQPAEELLNIELIPGDPVNTTCIGSQMEEATRREVVRCLQRNIDVFAWTPQDLEGIDPEVITHHLSIDPQVKSVKQKKRHFGSEKDKIIQIVIDKLVAAGHVEEIQFPEWLSNVFLVPKPAGKWRMCIGFRDLNKACLKDFYPLPQIDQLVDSTSDCELLSMMDA
;
A
#
# COMPACT_ATOMS: atom_id res chain seq x y z
N MET A 1 -10.35 18.03 -24.33
CA MET A 1 -9.60 17.43 -23.21
C MET A 1 -8.81 18.54 -22.56
N PRO A 2 -8.89 18.75 -21.23
CA PRO A 2 -7.96 19.66 -20.56
C PRO A 2 -6.53 19.16 -20.76
N PRO A 3 -5.54 20.07 -20.87
CA PRO A 3 -4.14 19.68 -21.00
C PRO A 3 -3.73 18.85 -19.78
N LYS A 4 -3.04 17.74 -20.02
CA LYS A 4 -2.39 16.99 -18.94
C LYS A 4 -1.30 17.88 -18.35
N VAL A 5 -1.40 18.15 -17.05
CA VAL A 5 -0.30 18.75 -16.28
C VAL A 5 0.92 17.85 -16.44
N GLN A 6 2.02 18.42 -16.95
CA GLN A 6 3.28 17.71 -17.08
C GLN A 6 4.17 18.11 -15.89
N PRO A 7 5.04 17.20 -15.41
CA PRO A 7 6.02 17.56 -14.39
C PRO A 7 6.83 18.76 -14.86
N ALA A 8 7.07 19.73 -13.97
CA ALA A 8 7.89 20.90 -14.27
C ALA A 8 9.37 20.53 -14.51
N GLU A 9 9.76 19.32 -14.13
CA GLU A 9 11.15 18.88 -14.03
C GLU A 9 11.27 17.38 -14.29
N GLU A 10 12.39 16.95 -14.87
CA GLU A 10 12.74 15.53 -15.02
C GLU A 10 13.28 14.96 -13.70
N LEU A 11 12.97 13.70 -13.42
CA LEU A 11 13.44 12.99 -12.23
C LEU A 11 14.65 12.12 -12.57
N LEU A 12 15.68 12.20 -11.75
CA LEU A 12 16.87 11.35 -11.79
C LEU A 12 16.68 10.14 -10.87
N ASN A 13 16.91 8.94 -11.40
CA ASN A 13 16.99 7.73 -10.59
C ASN A 13 18.35 7.67 -9.87
N ILE A 14 18.32 7.42 -8.58
CA ILE A 14 19.51 7.26 -7.73
C ILE A 14 19.47 5.93 -6.99
N GLU A 15 20.65 5.33 -6.81
CA GLU A 15 20.83 4.13 -5.98
C GLU A 15 20.94 4.53 -4.51
N LEU A 16 20.07 3.98 -3.67
CA LEU A 16 20.15 4.17 -2.21
C LEU A 16 21.10 3.16 -1.56
N ILE A 17 21.37 2.03 -2.22
CA ILE A 17 22.39 1.06 -1.82
C ILE A 17 23.42 0.98 -2.95
N PRO A 18 24.72 1.23 -2.68
CA PRO A 18 25.74 1.20 -3.73
C PRO A 18 25.78 -0.16 -4.45
N GLY A 19 25.52 -0.15 -5.77
CA GLY A 19 25.56 -1.36 -6.60
C GLY A 19 24.29 -2.19 -6.58
N ASP A 20 23.20 -1.70 -5.97
CA ASP A 20 21.89 -2.33 -6.02
C ASP A 20 20.95 -1.57 -6.99
N PRO A 21 20.68 -2.14 -8.19
CA PRO A 21 19.82 -1.50 -9.17
C PRO A 21 18.32 -1.58 -8.81
N VAL A 22 17.96 -2.33 -7.77
CA VAL A 22 16.56 -2.48 -7.31
C VAL A 22 16.22 -1.38 -6.31
N ASN A 23 17.15 -1.06 -5.40
CA ASN A 23 16.91 -0.15 -4.29
C ASN A 23 17.18 1.31 -4.71
N THR A 24 16.30 1.82 -5.56
CA THR A 24 16.41 3.15 -6.16
C THR A 24 15.26 4.07 -5.78
N THR A 25 15.50 5.38 -5.87
CA THR A 25 14.46 6.41 -5.74
C THR A 25 14.69 7.55 -6.72
N CYS A 26 13.73 8.46 -6.83
CA CYS A 26 13.74 9.58 -7.75
C CYS A 26 14.08 10.88 -7.02
N ILE A 27 14.96 11.70 -7.59
CA ILE A 27 15.24 13.09 -7.13
C ILE A 27 15.13 14.05 -8.32
N GLY A 28 14.68 15.28 -8.08
CA GLY A 28 14.68 16.35 -9.10
C GLY A 28 16.05 16.62 -9.74
N SER A 29 16.08 16.75 -11.06
CA SER A 29 17.27 17.10 -11.87
C SER A 29 17.82 18.53 -11.68
N GLN A 30 17.00 19.49 -11.28
CA GLN A 30 17.32 20.92 -11.11
C GLN A 30 17.71 21.28 -9.68
N MET A 31 17.74 20.31 -8.76
CA MET A 31 18.19 20.52 -7.39
C MET A 31 19.67 20.88 -7.32
N GLU A 32 20.02 21.84 -6.45
CA GLU A 32 21.41 22.21 -6.22
C GLU A 32 22.25 21.01 -5.76
N GLU A 33 23.48 20.88 -6.28
CA GLU A 33 24.40 19.77 -5.97
C GLU A 33 24.71 19.62 -4.47
N ALA A 34 24.70 20.71 -3.69
CA ALA A 34 24.85 20.64 -2.24
C ALA A 34 23.64 19.94 -1.58
N THR A 35 22.44 20.47 -1.82
CA THR A 35 21.17 19.93 -1.32
C THR A 35 20.95 18.49 -1.77
N ARG A 36 21.21 18.18 -3.05
CA ARG A 36 21.08 16.83 -3.59
C ARG A 36 21.94 15.84 -2.79
N ARG A 37 23.20 16.18 -2.50
CA ARG A 37 24.10 15.30 -1.74
C ARG A 37 23.62 15.10 -0.29
N GLU A 38 23.05 16.12 0.33
CA GLU A 38 22.50 16.01 1.68
C GLU A 38 21.25 15.13 1.72
N VAL A 39 20.33 15.30 0.76
CA VAL A 39 19.13 14.47 0.61
C VAL A 39 19.54 13.01 0.37
N VAL A 40 20.44 12.74 -0.58
CA VAL A 40 20.92 11.37 -0.84
C VAL A 40 21.52 10.75 0.41
N ARG A 41 22.39 11.49 1.12
CA ARG A 41 22.99 10.99 2.37
C ARG A 41 21.94 10.69 3.43
N CYS A 42 20.90 11.51 3.54
CA CYS A 42 19.79 11.27 4.46
C CYS A 42 19.03 9.99 4.11
N LEU A 43 18.68 9.80 2.83
CA LEU A 43 17.96 8.62 2.36
C LEU A 43 18.78 7.35 2.54
N GLN A 44 20.07 7.38 2.22
CA GLN A 44 20.99 6.25 2.42
C GLN A 44 21.19 5.91 3.90
N ARG A 45 21.14 6.91 4.79
CA ARG A 45 21.26 6.69 6.24
C ARG A 45 20.01 6.05 6.85
N ASN A 46 18.84 6.27 6.27
CA ASN A 46 17.55 5.74 6.74
C ASN A 46 17.01 4.67 5.77
N ILE A 47 17.90 3.83 5.24
CA ILE A 47 17.56 2.80 4.23
C ILE A 47 16.59 1.75 4.77
N ASP A 48 16.61 1.55 6.09
CA ASP A 48 15.79 0.63 6.88
C ASP A 48 14.32 1.07 6.97
N VAL A 49 14.00 2.33 6.67
CA VAL A 49 12.62 2.85 6.67
C VAL A 49 11.86 2.43 5.40
N PHE A 50 12.56 2.01 4.35
CA PHE A 50 11.94 1.63 3.08
C PHE A 50 11.51 0.17 3.06
N ALA A 51 10.31 -0.10 2.56
CA ALA A 51 9.80 -1.44 2.34
C ALA A 51 10.20 -1.98 0.96
N TRP A 52 11.26 -2.78 0.89
CA TRP A 52 11.78 -3.36 -0.36
C TRP A 52 11.09 -4.68 -0.72
N THR A 53 10.69 -5.42 0.29
CA THR A 53 10.04 -6.71 0.24
C THR A 53 8.77 -6.72 1.08
N PRO A 54 7.83 -7.65 0.85
CA PRO A 54 6.64 -7.77 1.69
C PRO A 54 6.95 -8.03 3.17
N GLN A 55 8.12 -8.55 3.50
CA GLN A 55 8.57 -8.81 4.86
C GLN A 55 8.95 -7.52 5.59
N ASP A 56 9.42 -6.50 4.87
CA ASP A 56 9.83 -5.22 5.45
C ASP A 56 8.61 -4.38 5.89
N LEU A 57 7.40 -4.77 5.49
CA LEU A 57 6.14 -4.19 5.98
C LEU A 57 5.80 -4.77 7.37
N GLU A 58 6.73 -4.65 8.31
CA GLU A 58 6.47 -4.98 9.70
C GLU A 58 5.47 -3.95 10.24
N GLY A 59 4.25 -4.40 10.54
CA GLY A 59 3.23 -3.55 11.15
C GLY A 59 3.66 -3.06 12.53
N ILE A 60 2.83 -2.22 13.13
CA ILE A 60 3.03 -1.84 14.53
C ILE A 60 2.76 -3.06 15.41
N ASP A 61 3.59 -3.27 16.43
CA ASP A 61 3.40 -4.33 17.42
C ASP A 61 1.96 -4.29 17.98
N PRO A 62 1.21 -5.41 17.92
CA PRO A 62 -0.15 -5.49 18.47
C PRO A 62 -0.27 -5.08 19.94
N GLU A 63 0.80 -5.21 20.73
CA GLU A 63 0.86 -4.75 22.13
C GLU A 63 0.85 -3.22 22.24
N VAL A 64 1.33 -2.51 21.21
CA VAL A 64 1.32 -1.04 21.16
C VAL A 64 -0.05 -0.53 20.73
N ILE A 65 -0.58 -1.06 19.62
CA ILE A 65 -1.92 -0.68 19.13
C ILE A 65 -2.51 -1.80 18.28
N THR A 66 -3.76 -2.15 18.57
CA THR A 66 -4.56 -3.06 17.74
C THR A 66 -5.86 -2.37 17.35
N HIS A 67 -6.17 -2.34 16.05
CA HIS A 67 -7.44 -1.82 15.57
C HIS A 67 -8.54 -2.85 15.70
N HIS A 68 -9.65 -2.47 16.34
CA HIS A 68 -10.84 -3.29 16.45
C HIS A 68 -11.94 -2.74 15.54
N LEU A 69 -12.44 -3.59 14.64
CA LEU A 69 -13.58 -3.25 13.80
C LEU A 69 -14.84 -3.05 14.65
N SER A 70 -15.45 -1.88 14.53
CA SER A 70 -16.71 -1.57 15.20
C SER A 70 -17.88 -2.17 14.42
N ILE A 71 -18.21 -3.43 14.68
CA ILE A 71 -19.31 -4.16 14.03
C ILE A 71 -20.61 -3.94 14.80
N ASP A 72 -21.69 -3.58 14.10
CA ASP A 72 -23.03 -3.48 14.68
C ASP A 72 -23.51 -4.85 15.18
N PRO A 73 -23.76 -5.03 16.50
CA PRO A 73 -24.21 -6.30 17.07
C PRO A 73 -25.55 -6.82 16.53
N GLN A 74 -26.36 -5.95 15.91
CA GLN A 74 -27.65 -6.33 15.32
C GLN A 74 -27.51 -6.98 13.94
N VAL A 75 -26.36 -6.82 13.29
CA VAL A 75 -26.11 -7.37 11.95
C VAL A 75 -25.59 -8.81 12.07
N LYS A 76 -26.29 -9.74 11.41
CA LYS A 76 -25.87 -11.14 11.37
C LYS A 76 -24.61 -11.30 10.52
N SER A 77 -23.67 -12.11 11.00
CA SER A 77 -22.46 -12.43 10.25
C SER A 77 -22.78 -13.17 8.94
N VAL A 78 -21.94 -12.93 7.93
CA VAL A 78 -22.11 -13.53 6.60
C VAL A 78 -20.93 -14.43 6.27
N LYS A 79 -21.23 -15.69 5.94
CA LYS A 79 -20.26 -16.64 5.39
C LYS A 79 -20.55 -16.88 3.91
N GLN A 80 -19.78 -16.24 3.04
CA GLN A 80 -19.98 -16.37 1.60
C GLN A 80 -19.55 -17.76 1.12
N LYS A 81 -20.31 -18.34 0.19
CA LYS A 81 -19.93 -19.58 -0.49
C LYS A 81 -18.67 -19.37 -1.32
N LYS A 82 -17.69 -20.28 -1.20
CA LYS A 82 -16.45 -20.28 -1.98
C LYS A 82 -16.76 -20.23 -3.48
N ARG A 83 -16.07 -19.33 -4.19
CA ARG A 83 -16.11 -19.23 -5.65
C ARG A 83 -15.04 -20.12 -6.29
N HIS A 84 -15.33 -20.62 -7.49
CA HIS A 84 -14.39 -21.37 -8.31
C HIS A 84 -13.85 -20.46 -9.43
N PHE A 85 -12.52 -20.37 -9.57
CA PHE A 85 -11.88 -19.49 -10.55
C PHE A 85 -11.25 -20.24 -11.72
N GLY A 86 -11.20 -21.57 -11.66
CA GLY A 86 -10.49 -22.41 -12.62
C GLY A 86 -9.01 -22.54 -12.27
N SER A 87 -8.38 -23.60 -12.77
CA SER A 87 -7.05 -24.06 -12.32
C SER A 87 -5.93 -23.02 -12.47
N GLU A 88 -5.95 -22.19 -13.52
CA GLU A 88 -4.93 -21.15 -13.73
C GLU A 88 -5.03 -20.03 -12.67
N LYS A 89 -6.25 -19.55 -12.42
CA LYS A 89 -6.51 -18.49 -11.46
C LYS A 89 -6.34 -18.96 -10.02
N ASP A 90 -6.71 -20.21 -9.73
CA ASP A 90 -6.49 -20.82 -8.42
C ASP A 90 -4.99 -20.91 -8.08
N LYS A 91 -4.11 -21.19 -9.07
CA LYS A 91 -2.65 -21.15 -8.87
C LYS A 91 -2.15 -19.75 -8.52
N ILE A 92 -2.68 -18.72 -9.18
CA ILE A 92 -2.30 -17.33 -8.87
C ILE A 92 -2.71 -16.97 -7.45
N ILE A 93 -3.92 -17.34 -7.04
CA ILE A 93 -4.41 -17.13 -5.67
C ILE A 93 -3.49 -17.84 -4.67
N GLN A 94 -3.14 -19.11 -4.92
CA GLN A 94 -2.26 -19.86 -4.04
C GLN A 94 -0.89 -19.19 -3.87
N ILE A 95 -0.26 -18.76 -4.98
CA ILE A 95 1.04 -18.06 -4.94
C ILE A 95 0.98 -16.78 -4.10
N VAL A 96 -0.12 -16.03 -4.16
CA VAL A 96 -0.28 -14.82 -3.36
C VAL A 96 -0.48 -15.17 -1.89
N ILE A 97 -1.31 -16.17 -1.58
CA ILE A 97 -1.54 -16.63 -0.21
C ILE A 97 -0.25 -17.12 0.43
N ASP A 98 0.52 -17.96 -0.26
CA ASP A 98 1.77 -18.52 0.25
C ASP A 98 2.77 -17.40 0.61
N LYS A 99 2.82 -16.33 -0.19
CA LYS A 99 3.67 -15.16 0.10
C LYS A 99 3.19 -14.37 1.31
N LEU A 100 1.88 -14.19 1.47
CA LEU A 100 1.32 -13.48 2.62
C LEU A 100 1.51 -14.29 3.91
N VAL A 101 1.37 -15.62 3.86
CA VAL A 101 1.65 -16.52 4.98
C VAL A 101 3.13 -16.48 5.33
N ALA A 102 4.02 -16.57 4.34
CA ALA A 102 5.47 -16.51 4.56
C ALA A 102 5.93 -15.16 5.13
N ALA A 103 5.19 -14.08 4.88
CA ALA A 103 5.43 -12.77 5.46
C ALA A 103 4.75 -12.56 6.83
N GLY A 104 3.96 -13.53 7.31
CA GLY A 104 3.24 -13.41 8.59
C GLY A 104 1.99 -12.51 8.56
N HIS A 105 1.58 -12.02 7.38
CA HIS A 105 0.45 -11.09 7.22
C HIS A 105 -0.92 -11.77 7.31
N VAL A 106 -0.98 -13.08 7.07
CA VAL A 106 -2.21 -13.86 7.17
C VAL A 106 -1.92 -15.21 7.82
N GLU A 107 -2.90 -15.71 8.56
CA GLU A 107 -2.85 -17.00 9.23
C GLU A 107 -4.12 -17.81 8.98
N GLU A 108 -4.05 -19.11 9.26
CA GLU A 108 -5.22 -19.99 9.17
C GLU A 108 -6.11 -19.83 10.40
N ILE A 109 -7.41 -19.60 10.16
CA ILE A 109 -8.42 -19.50 11.22
C ILE A 109 -9.43 -20.64 11.12
N GLN A 110 -9.75 -21.24 12.27
CA GLN A 110 -10.80 -22.26 12.39
C GLN A 110 -12.14 -21.61 12.76
N PHE A 111 -13.21 -22.07 12.10
CA PHE A 111 -14.61 -21.67 12.37
C PHE A 111 -14.87 -20.14 12.33
N PRO A 112 -14.48 -19.40 11.27
CA PRO A 112 -14.68 -17.96 11.22
C PRO A 112 -16.16 -17.58 11.20
N GLU A 113 -16.53 -16.50 11.89
CA GLU A 113 -17.89 -15.94 11.86
C GLU A 113 -18.20 -15.22 10.56
N TRP A 114 -17.21 -14.51 10.01
CA TRP A 114 -17.27 -13.78 8.75
C TRP A 114 -16.39 -14.46 7.71
N LEU A 115 -16.91 -14.68 6.50
CA LEU A 115 -16.12 -15.23 5.39
C LEU A 115 -16.41 -14.45 4.11
N SER A 116 -15.39 -13.77 3.60
CA SER A 116 -15.45 -13.00 2.35
C SER A 116 -14.71 -13.71 1.22
N ASN A 117 -15.28 -13.69 0.02
CA ASN A 117 -14.61 -14.26 -1.15
C ASN A 117 -13.46 -13.38 -1.66
N VAL A 118 -12.47 -14.03 -2.24
CA VAL A 118 -11.46 -13.39 -3.08
C VAL A 118 -12.01 -13.09 -4.47
N PHE A 119 -11.41 -12.14 -5.17
CA PHE A 119 -11.62 -11.88 -6.59
C PHE A 119 -10.32 -11.45 -7.24
N LEU A 120 -10.20 -11.71 -8.54
CA LEU A 120 -9.01 -11.36 -9.31
C LEU A 120 -9.32 -10.17 -10.22
N VAL A 121 -8.46 -9.16 -10.17
CA VAL A 121 -8.55 -7.96 -11.00
C VAL A 121 -7.34 -7.93 -11.95
N PRO A 122 -7.53 -7.74 -13.26
CA PRO A 122 -6.42 -7.62 -14.19
C PRO A 122 -5.69 -6.28 -13.96
N LYS A 123 -4.36 -6.32 -13.92
CA LYS A 123 -3.49 -5.15 -13.87
C LYS A 123 -3.02 -4.82 -15.30
N PRO A 124 -2.79 -3.54 -15.63
CA PRO A 124 -1.98 -3.20 -16.80
C PRO A 124 -0.65 -3.98 -16.77
N ALA A 125 -0.21 -4.49 -17.92
CA ALA A 125 0.86 -5.50 -18.08
C ALA A 125 0.46 -6.99 -17.87
N GLY A 126 -0.83 -7.31 -17.87
CA GLY A 126 -1.31 -8.71 -17.96
C GLY A 126 -1.17 -9.54 -16.68
N LYS A 127 -0.70 -8.94 -15.59
CA LYS A 127 -0.65 -9.57 -14.26
C LYS A 127 -2.03 -9.53 -13.59
N TRP A 128 -2.28 -10.44 -12.67
CA TRP A 128 -3.51 -10.46 -11.86
C TRP A 128 -3.22 -10.00 -10.44
N ARG A 129 -4.15 -9.25 -9.84
CA ARG A 129 -4.16 -8.88 -8.42
C ARG A 129 -5.28 -9.61 -7.70
N MET A 130 -4.94 -10.27 -6.59
CA MET A 130 -5.92 -10.82 -5.66
C MET A 130 -6.47 -9.70 -4.77
N CYS A 131 -7.79 -9.63 -4.66
CA CYS A 131 -8.50 -8.70 -3.80
C CYS A 131 -9.54 -9.46 -2.97
N ILE A 132 -9.93 -8.93 -1.81
CA ILE A 132 -10.93 -9.55 -0.93
C ILE A 132 -12.18 -8.66 -0.90
N GLY A 133 -13.35 -9.27 -1.10
CA GLY A 133 -14.62 -8.56 -1.21
C GLY A 133 -15.32 -8.34 0.12
N PHE A 134 -14.86 -7.39 0.92
CA PHE A 134 -15.41 -7.08 2.25
C PHE A 134 -16.77 -6.36 2.24
N ARG A 135 -17.58 -6.52 1.18
CA ARG A 135 -18.84 -5.76 1.03
C ARG A 135 -19.80 -6.00 2.20
N ASP A 136 -19.96 -7.24 2.63
CA ASP A 136 -20.90 -7.58 3.70
C ASP A 136 -20.36 -7.17 5.08
N LEU A 137 -19.04 -7.29 5.28
CA LEU A 137 -18.36 -6.80 6.48
C LEU A 137 -18.46 -5.27 6.60
N ASN A 138 -18.16 -4.54 5.52
CA ASN A 138 -18.20 -3.08 5.48
C ASN A 138 -19.61 -2.51 5.71
N LYS A 139 -20.66 -3.27 5.40
CA LYS A 139 -22.05 -2.88 5.72
C LYS A 139 -22.37 -3.03 7.20
N ALA A 140 -21.70 -3.97 7.88
CA ALA A 140 -21.87 -4.23 9.30
C ALA A 140 -21.01 -3.29 10.16
N CYS A 141 -19.91 -2.76 9.62
CA CYS A 141 -19.09 -1.77 10.30
C CYS A 141 -19.85 -0.45 10.47
N LEU A 142 -19.82 0.10 11.68
CA LEU A 142 -20.25 1.46 11.98
C LEU A 142 -19.33 2.43 11.24
N LYS A 143 -19.90 3.48 10.65
CA LYS A 143 -19.13 4.50 9.93
C LYS A 143 -18.43 5.41 10.93
N ASP A 144 -17.16 5.68 10.68
CA ASP A 144 -16.49 6.79 11.30
C ASP A 144 -16.92 8.12 10.65
N PHE A 145 -16.82 9.19 11.43
CA PHE A 145 -17.13 10.55 10.98
C PHE A 145 -15.85 11.39 10.87
N TYR A 146 -14.69 10.75 10.73
CA TYR A 146 -13.42 11.43 10.57
C TYR A 146 -13.17 11.68 9.07
N PRO A 147 -13.36 12.91 8.57
CA PRO A 147 -13.14 13.19 7.16
C PRO A 147 -11.64 13.10 6.86
N LEU A 148 -11.31 12.56 5.69
CA LEU A 148 -9.98 12.73 5.13
C LEU A 148 -9.77 14.22 4.78
N PRO A 149 -8.56 14.76 4.98
CA PRO A 149 -8.25 16.13 4.58
C PRO A 149 -8.49 16.33 3.08
N GLN A 150 -8.92 17.52 2.70
CA GLN A 150 -9.11 17.86 1.29
C GLN A 150 -7.76 18.03 0.60
N ILE A 151 -7.60 17.41 -0.57
CA ILE A 151 -6.34 17.45 -1.33
C ILE A 151 -5.96 18.90 -1.65
N ASP A 152 -6.92 19.74 -2.03
CA ASP A 152 -6.65 21.15 -2.35
C ASP A 152 -6.04 21.89 -1.16
N GLN A 153 -6.53 21.64 0.07
CA GLN A 153 -5.97 22.23 1.28
C GLN A 153 -4.54 21.76 1.55
N LEU A 154 -4.25 20.47 1.29
CA LEU A 154 -2.90 19.93 1.43
C LEU A 154 -1.95 20.57 0.41
N VAL A 155 -2.37 20.72 -0.85
CA VAL A 155 -1.56 21.36 -1.90
C VAL A 155 -1.32 22.83 -1.58
N ASP A 156 -2.35 23.57 -1.20
CA ASP A 156 -2.24 25.00 -0.85
C ASP A 156 -1.28 25.21 0.34
N SER A 157 -1.30 24.31 1.33
CA SER A 157 -0.40 24.38 2.48
C SER A 157 1.09 24.24 2.12
N THR A 158 1.39 23.72 0.93
CA THR A 158 2.76 23.50 0.45
C THR A 158 3.21 24.53 -0.59
N SER A 159 2.38 25.53 -0.89
CA SER A 159 2.62 26.51 -1.97
C SER A 159 3.88 27.37 -1.79
N ASP A 160 4.31 27.61 -0.55
CA ASP A 160 5.51 28.38 -0.21
C ASP A 160 6.75 27.49 0.04
N CYS A 161 6.66 26.18 -0.17
CA CYS A 161 7.78 25.27 0.01
C CYS A 161 8.67 25.22 -1.24
N GLU A 162 9.96 25.49 -1.07
CA GLU A 162 10.96 25.40 -2.16
C GLU A 162 11.28 23.94 -2.56
N LEU A 163 11.03 22.99 -1.65
CA LEU A 163 11.29 21.57 -1.86
C LEU A 163 10.09 20.73 -1.41
N LEU A 164 9.67 19.82 -2.28
CA LEU A 164 8.62 18.84 -2.01
C LEU A 164 9.22 17.43 -1.99
N SER A 165 8.83 16.65 -1.00
CA SER A 165 9.12 15.21 -0.94
C SER A 165 7.79 14.46 -0.84
N MET A 166 7.64 13.41 -1.65
CA MET A 166 6.46 12.56 -1.65
C MET A 166 6.91 11.15 -1.28
N MET A 167 6.31 10.62 -0.22
CA MET A 167 6.53 9.25 0.24
C MET A 167 5.17 8.55 0.28
N ASP A 168 5.14 7.29 -0.13
CA ASP A 168 3.97 6.43 -0.06
C ASP A 168 4.32 5.25 0.87
N ALA A 169 3.35 4.82 1.67
CA ALA A 169 3.51 3.79 2.70
C ALA A 169 2.61 2.59 2.41
#